data_AF-A0ABD6I641-F1
#
_entry.id   AF-A0ABD6I641-F1
#
_cell.length_a   1.000
_cell.length_b   1.000
_cell.length_c   1.000
_cell.angle_alpha   90.00
_cell.angle_beta   90.00
_cell.angle_gamma   90.00
#
_symmetry.space_group_name_H-M   'P 1'
#
loop_
_entity.id
_entity.type
_entity.pdbx_description
1 polymer ?
#
loop_
_entity_poly.entity_id
_entity_poly.type
_entity_poly.pdbx_seq_one_letter_code
_entity_poly.pdbx_strand_id
1 'polypeptide(L)'
;MNAYYVQDRIDAQQESVYQARIQREQWIKNRAKEIIEIAPTEPLEFTAGSVSKVLRLAIQSEKCREAYNDFITAIAYDQSEREWEEQYGWAAE
;
A
#
# COMPACT_ATOMS: atom_id res chain seq x y z
N MET A 1 -38.69 5.91 -26.05
CA MET A 1 -38.56 4.81 -25.08
C MET A 1 -37.15 4.20 -25.13
N ASN A 2 -36.10 5.03 -25.12
CA ASN A 2 -34.70 4.57 -25.34
C ASN A 2 -33.66 5.35 -24.51
N ALA A 3 -34.02 6.55 -24.02
CA ALA A 3 -33.15 7.36 -23.16
C ALA A 3 -32.91 6.70 -21.79
N TYR A 4 -33.93 6.05 -21.21
CA TYR A 4 -33.83 5.36 -19.92
C TYR A 4 -32.90 4.14 -19.98
N TYR A 5 -32.96 3.32 -21.04
CA TYR A 5 -32.05 2.18 -21.21
C TYR A 5 -30.58 2.57 -21.37
N VAL A 6 -30.32 3.73 -21.99
CA VAL A 6 -28.96 4.26 -22.12
C VAL A 6 -28.48 4.77 -20.75
N GLN A 7 -29.34 5.47 -20.00
CA GLN A 7 -29.01 5.95 -18.66
C GLN A 7 -28.74 4.80 -17.69
N ASP A 8 -29.60 3.78 -17.65
CA ASP A 8 -29.42 2.60 -16.79
C ASP A 8 -28.08 1.88 -17.06
N ARG A 9 -27.65 1.85 -18.33
CA ARG A 9 -26.35 1.28 -18.72
C ARG A 9 -25.18 2.12 -18.24
N ILE A 10 -25.27 3.44 -18.33
CA ILE A 10 -24.23 4.35 -17.83
C ILE A 10 -24.11 4.22 -16.31
N ASP A 11 -25.25 4.20 -15.61
CA ASP A 11 -25.28 4.11 -14.15
C ASP A 11 -24.71 2.75 -13.68
N ALA A 12 -25.05 1.66 -14.37
CA ALA A 12 -24.48 0.33 -14.09
C ALA A 12 -22.96 0.26 -14.35
N GLN A 13 -22.45 0.95 -15.38
CA GLN A 13 -21.02 1.05 -15.64
C GLN A 13 -20.30 1.90 -14.58
N GLN A 14 -20.91 2.99 -14.13
CA GLN A 14 -20.33 3.83 -13.06
C GLN A 14 -20.27 3.06 -11.74
N GLU A 15 -21.32 2.32 -11.40
CA GLU A 15 -21.35 1.47 -10.20
C GLU A 15 -20.28 0.38 -10.28
N SER A 16 -20.11 -0.28 -11.42
CA SER A 16 -19.10 -1.32 -11.57
C SER A 16 -17.67 -0.78 -11.42
N VAL A 17 -17.37 0.39 -11.99
CA VAL A 17 -16.08 1.08 -11.83
C VAL A 17 -15.85 1.49 -10.38
N TYR A 18 -16.89 2.00 -9.71
CA TYR A 18 -16.81 2.38 -8.30
C TYR A 18 -16.50 1.18 -7.40
N GLN A 19 -17.21 0.07 -7.59
CA GLN A 19 -16.97 -1.17 -6.84
C GLN A 19 -15.58 -1.75 -7.11
N ALA A 20 -15.11 -1.72 -8.36
CA ALA A 20 -13.75 -2.14 -8.71
C ALA A 20 -12.69 -1.30 -7.98
N ARG A 21 -12.89 0.02 -7.87
CA ARG A 21 -11.99 0.91 -7.12
C ARG A 21 -11.94 0.56 -5.63
N ILE A 22 -13.11 0.31 -5.00
CA ILE A 22 -13.17 -0.10 -3.60
C ILE A 22 -12.42 -1.41 -3.39
N GLN A 23 -12.63 -2.39 -4.26
CA GLN A 23 -11.96 -3.69 -4.18
C GLN A 23 -10.45 -3.55 -4.31
N ARG A 24 -9.97 -2.73 -5.26
CA ARG A 24 -8.55 -2.39 -5.39
C ARG A 24 -7.99 -1.78 -4.11
N GLU A 25 -8.62 -0.74 -3.60
CA GLU A 25 -8.15 -0.06 -2.37
C GLU A 25 -8.13 -1.00 -1.17
N GLN A 26 -9.13 -1.87 -1.03
CA GLN A 26 -9.17 -2.85 0.06
C GLN A 26 -8.07 -3.89 -0.08
N TRP A 27 -7.80 -4.36 -1.30
CA TRP A 27 -6.72 -5.30 -1.56
C TRP A 27 -5.37 -4.68 -1.23
N ILE A 28 -5.10 -3.45 -1.70
CA ILE A 28 -3.85 -2.74 -1.43
C ILE A 28 -3.65 -2.54 0.07
N LYS A 29 -4.69 -2.11 0.80
CA LYS A 29 -4.62 -1.93 2.25
C LYS A 29 -4.30 -3.24 2.99
N ASN A 30 -4.96 -4.34 2.60
CA ASN A 30 -4.69 -5.64 3.19
C ASN A 30 -3.25 -6.07 2.92
N ARG A 31 -2.78 -5.90 1.68
CA ARG A 31 -1.44 -6.29 1.29
C ARG A 31 -0.35 -5.46 1.96
N ALA A 32 -0.56 -4.15 2.07
CA ALA A 32 0.36 -3.26 2.78
C ALA A 32 0.45 -3.65 4.26
N LYS A 33 -0.67 -4.05 4.87
CA LYS A 33 -0.68 -4.54 6.25
C LYS A 33 0.16 -5.81 6.42
N GLU A 34 0.04 -6.78 5.51
CA GLU A 34 0.87 -7.99 5.52
C GLU A 34 2.38 -7.66 5.42
N ILE A 35 2.75 -6.69 4.58
CA ILE A 35 4.15 -6.26 4.43
C ILE A 35 4.66 -5.57 5.71
N ILE A 36 3.85 -4.73 6.34
CA ILE A 36 4.20 -4.07 7.61
C ILE A 36 4.37 -5.12 8.71
N GLU A 37 3.53 -6.15 8.76
CA GLU A 37 3.59 -7.21 9.78
C GLU A 37 4.87 -8.05 9.73
N ILE A 38 5.50 -8.18 8.55
CA ILE A 38 6.78 -8.89 8.40
C ILE A 38 8.00 -7.98 8.51
N ALA A 39 7.82 -6.66 8.58
CA ALA A 39 8.91 -5.72 8.71
C ALA A 39 9.52 -5.79 10.13
N PRO A 40 10.83 -5.49 10.28
CA PRO A 40 11.43 -5.37 11.60
C PRO A 40 10.69 -4.33 12.44
N THR A 41 10.50 -4.58 13.74
CA THR A 41 9.69 -3.70 14.59
C THR A 41 10.45 -2.44 14.96
N GLU A 42 11.78 -2.53 15.08
CA GLU A 42 12.64 -1.42 15.48
C GLU A 42 13.63 -1.06 14.37
N PRO A 43 13.94 0.24 14.16
CA PRO A 43 14.91 0.68 13.16
C PRO A 43 16.29 0.01 13.33
N LEU A 44 16.66 -0.31 14.57
CA LEU A 44 17.94 -0.95 14.89
C LEU A 44 18.06 -2.34 14.27
N GLU A 45 16.96 -3.10 14.22
CA GLU A 45 16.91 -4.45 13.64
C GLU A 45 17.22 -4.40 12.14
N PHE A 46 16.80 -3.34 11.47
CA PHE A 46 17.10 -3.10 10.06
C PHE A 46 18.60 -2.88 9.79
N THR A 47 19.34 -2.32 10.75
CA THR A 47 20.76 -2.00 10.57
C THR A 47 21.70 -3.19 10.75
N ALA A 48 21.25 -4.30 11.34
CA ALA A 48 22.03 -5.54 11.57
C ALA A 48 23.47 -5.34 12.11
N GLY A 49 23.73 -4.26 12.86
CA GLY A 49 25.07 -3.94 13.37
C GLY A 49 26.08 -3.42 12.34
N SER A 50 25.65 -3.16 11.11
CA SER A 50 26.47 -2.59 10.02
C SER A 50 26.88 -1.13 10.26
N VAL A 51 26.23 -0.44 11.19
CA VAL A 51 26.44 0.99 11.46
C VAL A 51 27.28 1.21 12.72
N SER A 52 27.96 2.36 12.77
CA SER A 52 28.83 2.74 13.90
C SER A 52 28.06 2.78 15.22
N LYS A 53 28.78 2.68 16.35
CA LYS A 53 28.17 2.77 17.69
C LYS A 53 27.36 4.05 17.89
N VAL A 54 27.83 5.18 17.35
CA VAL A 54 27.13 6.47 17.44
C VAL A 54 25.77 6.40 16.75
N LEU A 55 25.72 5.83 15.54
CA LEU A 55 24.48 5.68 14.78
C LEU A 55 23.51 4.70 15.45
N ARG A 56 24.00 3.58 16.00
CA ARG A 56 23.16 2.62 16.74
C ARG A 56 22.46 3.25 17.95
N LEU A 57 23.11 4.22 18.61
CA LEU A 57 22.49 4.96 19.71
C LEU A 57 21.49 6.00 19.19
N ALA A 58 21.84 6.75 18.15
CA ALA A 58 20.98 7.79 17.60
C ALA A 58 19.68 7.22 17.00
N ILE A 59 19.74 6.05 16.36
CA ILE A 59 18.59 5.44 15.67
C ILE A 59 17.48 4.96 16.62
N GLN A 60 17.79 4.81 17.92
CA GLN A 60 16.80 4.44 18.93
C GLN A 60 15.91 5.61 19.38
N SER A 61 16.21 6.84 18.92
CA SER A 61 15.41 8.03 19.21
C SER A 61 14.00 7.92 18.65
N GLU A 62 13.04 8.58 19.31
CA GLU A 62 11.63 8.58 18.90
C GLU A 62 11.44 9.10 17.48
N LYS A 63 12.10 10.20 17.11
CA LYS A 63 12.09 10.75 15.75
C LYS A 63 12.57 9.75 14.68
N CYS A 64 13.55 8.92 15.02
CA CYS A 64 14.01 7.87 14.10
C CYS A 64 12.99 6.75 13.96
N ARG A 65 12.25 6.41 15.03
CA ARG A 65 11.17 5.41 14.95
C ARG A 65 10.00 5.91 14.12
N GLU A 66 9.60 7.16 14.29
CA GLU A 66 8.56 7.80 13.46
C GLU A 66 8.95 7.76 11.98
N ALA A 67 10.16 8.24 11.65
CA ALA A 67 10.66 8.23 10.27
C ALA A 67 10.77 6.81 9.70
N TYR A 68 11.12 5.83 10.53
CA TYR A 68 11.15 4.43 10.12
C TYR A 68 9.76 3.87 9.84
N ASN A 69 8.76 4.19 10.67
CA ASN A 69 7.38 3.77 10.45
C ASN A 69 6.82 4.36 9.15
N ASP A 70 7.11 5.63 8.87
CA ASP A 70 6.75 6.28 7.60
C ASP A 70 7.44 5.58 6.41
N PHE A 71 8.72 5.24 6.55
CA PHE A 71 9.49 4.52 5.54
C PHE A 71 8.93 3.13 5.24
N ILE A 72 8.65 2.32 6.27
CA ILE A 72 8.05 0.99 6.12
C ILE A 72 6.65 1.08 5.52
N THR A 73 5.87 2.08 5.93
CA THR A 73 4.54 2.33 5.36
C THR A 73 4.65 2.66 3.87
N ALA A 74 5.57 3.54 3.48
CA ALA A 74 5.78 3.90 2.09
C ALA A 74 6.18 2.67 1.24
N ILE A 75 7.11 1.84 1.74
CA ILE A 75 7.49 0.58 1.07
C ILE A 75 6.27 -0.32 0.90
N ALA A 76 5.48 -0.49 1.95
CA ALA A 76 4.36 -1.40 1.95
C ALA A 76 3.29 -1.01 0.92
N TYR A 77 2.94 0.27 0.84
CA TYR A 77 1.97 0.76 -0.14
C TYR A 77 2.51 0.75 -1.56
N ASP A 78 3.75 1.20 -1.80
CA ASP A 78 4.38 1.18 -3.14
C ASP A 78 4.47 -0.24 -3.69
N GLN A 79 4.94 -1.19 -2.88
CA GLN A 79 5.04 -2.59 -3.28
C GLN A 79 3.66 -3.21 -3.52
N SER A 80 2.66 -2.88 -2.69
CA SER A 80 1.29 -3.36 -2.90
C SER A 80 0.70 -2.83 -4.21
N GLU A 81 0.92 -1.55 -4.54
CA GLU A 81 0.45 -1.00 -5.82
C GLU A 81 1.08 -1.71 -7.01
N ARG A 82 2.40 -1.97 -6.95
CA ARG A 82 3.12 -2.73 -7.99
C ARG A 82 2.59 -4.15 -8.15
N GLU A 83 2.38 -4.87 -7.06
CA GLU A 83 1.83 -6.23 -7.12
C GLU A 83 0.41 -6.25 -7.67
N TRP A 84 -0.41 -5.24 -7.34
CA TRP A 84 -1.73 -5.10 -7.96
C TRP A 84 -1.64 -4.88 -9.48
N GLU A 85 -0.74 -4.01 -9.92
CA GLU A 85 -0.51 -3.76 -11.35
C GLU A 85 0.01 -5.00 -12.09
N GLU A 86 0.91 -5.76 -11.48
CA GLU A 86 1.40 -7.02 -12.06
C GLU A 86 0.28 -8.08 -12.15
N GLN A 87 -0.56 -8.19 -11.12
CA GLN A 87 -1.57 -9.23 -11.04
C GLN A 87 -2.85 -8.90 -11.82
N TYR A 88 -3.23 -7.62 -11.88
CA TYR A 88 -4.52 -7.15 -12.41
C TYR A 88 -4.40 -5.98 -13.38
N GLY A 89 -3.21 -5.45 -13.66
CA GLY A 89 -3.03 -4.32 -14.60
C GLY A 89 -3.48 -4.64 -16.02
N TRP A 90 -3.47 -5.92 -16.41
CA TRP A 90 -4.03 -6.39 -17.69
C TRP A 90 -5.57 -6.38 -17.73
N ALA A 91 -6.25 -6.30 -16.59
CA ALA A 91 -7.71 -6.24 -16.48
C ALA A 91 -8.26 -4.80 -16.47
N ALA A 92 -7.38 -3.81 -16.63
CA ALA A 92 -7.72 -2.38 -16.69
C ALA A 92 -7.80 -1.82 -18.13
N GLU A 93 -7.47 -2.61 -19.15
CA GLU A 93 -7.66 -2.32 -20.59
C GLU A 93 -8.88 -3.07 -21.17
#